data_AF-A0A1Y1W3H6-F1
#
_entry.id   AF-A0A1Y1W3H6-F1
#
_cell.length_a   1.000
_cell.length_b   1.000
_cell.length_c   1.000
_cell.angle_alpha   90.00
_cell.angle_beta   90.00
_cell.angle_gamma   90.00
#
_symmetry.space_group_name_H-M   'P 1'
#
loop_
_entity.id
_entity.type
_entity.pdbx_description
1 polymer ?
#
loop_
_entity_poly.entity_id
_entity_poly.type
_entity_poly.pdbx_seq_one_letter_code
_entity_poly.pdbx_strand_id
1 'polypeptide(L)'
;MNFKNLHLILAFLALALNATSSPINRKVIRIGKCKATGSKATENDANNVDEVCDTPECHNTAERILSKIDEEVDPCNNFYDFACGNWM
;
A
#
# COMPACT_ATOMS: atom_id res chain seq x y z
N MET A 1 5.76 5.32 51.60
CA MET A 1 5.95 5.39 50.14
C MET A 1 6.72 4.15 49.70
N ASN A 2 6.09 3.26 48.94
CA ASN A 2 6.60 1.92 48.64
C ASN A 2 7.60 1.93 47.47
N PHE A 3 8.90 2.01 47.76
CA PHE A 3 9.98 2.01 46.76
C PHE A 3 9.98 0.80 45.82
N LYS A 4 9.37 -0.32 46.20
CA LYS A 4 9.22 -1.50 45.32
C LYS A 4 8.42 -1.20 44.05
N ASN A 5 7.42 -0.32 44.14
CA ASN A 5 6.57 0.02 43.00
C ASN A 5 7.17 1.18 42.18
N LEU A 6 8.19 1.87 42.71
CA LEU A 6 8.88 2.95 42.02
C LEU A 6 9.62 2.44 40.80
N HIS A 7 10.28 1.28 40.90
CA HIS A 7 10.93 0.65 39.74
C HIS A 7 9.94 0.23 38.66
N LEU A 8 8.75 -0.25 39.03
CA LEU A 8 7.69 -0.58 38.07
C LEU A 8 7.21 0.67 37.34
N ILE A 9 6.95 1.76 38.07
CA ILE A 9 6.51 3.04 37.47
C ILE A 9 7.59 3.61 36.54
N LEU A 10 8.86 3.58 36.95
CA LEU A 10 9.98 4.04 36.12
C LEU A 10 10.14 3.19 34.84
N ALA A 11 9.93 1.88 34.93
CA ALA A 11 9.97 0.99 33.78
C ALA A 11 8.85 1.29 32.76
N PHE A 12 7.62 1.51 33.23
CA PHE A 12 6.50 1.87 32.36
C PHE A 12 6.71 3.22 31.68
N LEU A 13 7.22 4.23 32.41
CA LEU A 13 7.51 5.56 31.85
C LEU A 13 8.62 5.50 30.79
N ALA A 14 9.68 4.71 31.03
CA ALA A 14 10.76 4.52 30.06
C ALA A 14 10.29 3.82 28.78
N LEU A 15 9.41 2.81 28.92
CA LEU A 15 8.85 2.09 27.76
C LEU A 15 7.98 3.00 26.89
N ALA A 16 7.18 3.87 27.51
CA ALA A 16 6.33 4.83 26.81
C ALA A 16 7.14 5.87 26.02
N LEU A 17 8.25 6.37 26.57
CA LEU A 17 9.16 7.29 25.88
C LEU A 17 9.86 6.66 24.67
N ASN A 18 10.19 5.37 24.74
CA ASN A 18 10.84 4.66 23.63
C ASN A 18 9.85 4.21 22.54
N ALA A 19 8.58 3.94 22.88
CA ALA A 19 7.56 3.56 21.91
C ALA A 19 6.98 4.77 21.13
N THR A 20 7.04 5.98 21.72
CA THR A 20 6.56 7.21 21.10
C THR A 20 7.58 7.86 20.16
N SER A 21 8.86 7.50 20.25
CA SER A 21 9.86 7.83 19.22
C SER A 21 9.73 6.91 18.00
N SER A 22 8.51 6.79 17.47
CA SER A 22 8.34 6.35 16.09
C SER A 22 9.05 7.37 15.19
N PRO A 23 10.02 6.97 14.35
CA PRO A 23 10.56 7.89 13.37
C PRO A 23 9.43 8.23 12.37
N ILE A 24 8.87 9.44 12.50
CA ILE A 24 7.96 10.04 11.50
C ILE A 24 8.68 10.23 10.15
N ASN A 25 9.99 9.99 10.07
CA ASN A 25 10.69 9.75 8.81
C ASN A 25 10.43 8.31 8.32
N ARG A 26 9.20 8.02 7.89
CA ARG A 26 8.99 6.94 6.92
C ARG A 26 9.61 7.40 5.61
N LYS A 27 10.93 7.22 5.48
CA LYS A 27 11.54 7.08 4.16
C LYS A 27 10.82 5.87 3.56
N VAL A 28 9.95 6.09 2.58
CA VAL A 28 9.47 4.99 1.75
C VAL A 28 10.74 4.46 1.08
N ILE A 29 11.32 3.41 1.67
CA ILE A 29 12.41 2.69 1.05
C ILE A 29 11.75 1.99 -0.14
N ARG A 30 11.75 2.65 -1.30
CA ARG A 30 11.45 2.00 -2.57
C ARG A 30 12.59 1.04 -2.84
N ILE A 31 12.50 -0.17 -2.28
CA ILE A 31 13.43 -1.28 -2.53
C ILE A 31 13.17 -1.95 -3.91
N GLY A 32 12.51 -1.21 -4.80
CA GLY A 32 12.35 -1.52 -6.22
C GLY A 32 12.26 -0.22 -6.98
N LYS A 33 13.00 -0.08 -8.09
CA LYS A 33 12.75 0.97 -9.07
C LYS A 33 11.34 0.73 -9.62
N CYS A 34 10.34 1.48 -9.14
CA CYS A 34 9.17 1.72 -9.97
C CYS A 34 9.69 2.50 -11.18
N LYS A 35 9.86 1.83 -12.33
CA LYS A 35 10.11 2.53 -13.59
C LYS A 35 8.80 3.24 -13.92
N ALA A 36 8.68 4.50 -13.52
CA ALA A 36 7.67 5.37 -14.06
C ALA A 36 8.06 5.66 -15.52
N THR A 37 7.77 4.72 -16.43
CA THR A 37 7.42 5.13 -17.79
C THR A 37 6.06 5.80 -17.66
N GLY A 38 6.09 7.07 -17.24
CA GLY A 38 4.95 7.94 -17.43
C GLY A 38 4.67 7.93 -18.92
N SER A 39 3.55 7.31 -19.30
CA SER A 39 2.89 7.58 -20.56
C SER A 39 2.82 9.09 -20.69
N LYS A 40 3.56 9.64 -21.66
CA LYS A 40 3.26 10.99 -22.12
C LYS A 40 1.92 10.83 -22.81
N ALA A 41 0.85 11.21 -22.12
CA ALA A 41 -0.44 11.40 -22.75
C ALA A 41 -0.29 12.56 -23.75
N THR A 42 0.04 12.23 -24.99
CA THR A 42 -0.29 13.07 -26.13
C THR A 42 -1.64 12.59 -26.62
N GLU A 43 -2.68 13.36 -26.32
CA GLU A 43 -3.99 13.22 -26.95
C GLU A 43 -3.80 13.22 -28.48
N ASN A 44 -4.43 12.24 -29.14
CA ASN A 44 -4.53 11.96 -30.58
C ASN A 44 -3.80 10.68 -31.04
N ASP A 45 -4.36 9.52 -30.72
CA ASP A 45 -4.26 8.35 -31.61
C ASP A 45 -5.51 7.48 -31.47
N ALA A 46 -6.44 7.61 -32.42
CA ALA A 46 -7.70 6.89 -32.44
C ALA A 46 -7.58 5.47 -32.99
N ASN A 47 -6.37 4.91 -33.18
CA ASN A 47 -6.19 3.52 -33.62
C ASN A 47 -4.95 2.85 -33.01
N ASN A 48 -4.67 3.06 -31.72
CA ASN A 48 -3.60 2.34 -31.04
C ASN A 48 -4.14 1.16 -30.22
N VAL A 49 -4.26 0.00 -30.88
CA VAL A 49 -4.48 -1.29 -30.20
C VAL A 49 -3.18 -1.75 -29.50
N ASP A 50 -2.07 -1.03 -29.68
CA ASP A 50 -0.79 -1.31 -29.05
C ASP A 50 -0.61 -0.48 -27.77
N GLU A 51 -0.81 -1.14 -26.63
CA GLU A 51 0.11 -1.05 -25.47
C GLU A 51 -0.35 -1.95 -24.29
N VAL A 52 -1.17 -2.97 -24.54
CA VAL A 52 -1.39 -4.02 -23.53
C VAL A 52 -0.10 -4.83 -23.42
N CYS A 53 0.47 -4.90 -22.21
CA CYS A 53 1.65 -5.73 -21.99
C CYS A 53 1.30 -7.22 -22.01
N ASP A 54 2.09 -8.00 -22.75
CA ASP A 54 1.94 -9.46 -22.88
C ASP A 54 3.11 -10.21 -22.20
N THR A 55 3.84 -9.54 -21.29
CA THR A 55 4.91 -10.22 -20.56
C THR A 55 4.33 -11.09 -19.45
N PRO A 56 4.98 -12.20 -19.09
CA PRO A 56 4.51 -13.06 -18.00
C PRO A 56 4.32 -12.29 -16.68
N GLU A 57 5.16 -11.31 -16.39
CA GLU A 57 5.05 -10.45 -15.20
C GLU A 57 3.79 -9.58 -15.24
N CYS A 58 3.42 -9.08 -16.42
CA CYS A 58 2.20 -8.31 -16.61
C CYS A 58 0.96 -9.18 -16.35
N HIS A 59 0.90 -10.38 -16.94
CA HIS A 59 -0.20 -11.32 -16.73
C HIS A 59 -0.34 -11.74 -15.27
N ASN A 60 0.76 -12.19 -14.64
CA ASN A 60 0.75 -12.57 -13.23
C ASN A 60 0.30 -11.42 -12.31
N THR A 61 0.68 -10.18 -12.67
CA THR A 61 0.26 -9.00 -11.92
C THR A 61 -1.23 -8.68 -12.15
N ALA A 62 -1.71 -8.76 -13.38
CA ALA A 62 -3.09 -8.54 -13.74
C ALA A 62 -4.02 -9.56 -13.05
N GLU A 63 -3.68 -10.84 -13.11
CA GLU A 63 -4.40 -11.92 -12.41
C GLU A 63 -4.44 -11.68 -10.90
N ARG A 64 -3.29 -11.31 -10.30
CA ARG A 64 -3.23 -11.00 -8.87
C ARG A 64 -4.13 -9.82 -8.52
N ILE A 65 -4.20 -8.78 -9.34
CA ILE A 65 -5.10 -7.65 -9.13
C ILE A 65 -6.56 -8.11 -9.24
N LEU A 66 -6.91 -8.82 -10.32
CA LEU A 66 -8.26 -9.29 -10.60
C LEU A 66 -8.79 -10.21 -9.49
N SER A 67 -7.93 -11.08 -8.94
CA SER A 67 -8.30 -11.97 -7.83
C SER A 67 -8.73 -11.26 -6.54
N LYS A 68 -8.45 -9.95 -6.41
CA LYS A 68 -8.74 -9.15 -5.21
C LYS A 68 -9.89 -8.17 -5.39
N ILE A 69 -10.20 -7.83 -6.65
CA ILE A 69 -11.29 -6.93 -6.98
C ILE A 69 -12.63 -7.67 -6.81
N ASP A 70 -13.61 -6.98 -6.23
CA ASP A 70 -15.02 -7.38 -6.18
C ASP A 70 -15.82 -6.51 -7.14
N GLU A 71 -16.20 -7.08 -8.29
CA GLU A 71 -16.92 -6.39 -9.37
C GLU A 71 -18.40 -6.14 -9.03
N GLU A 72 -18.94 -6.71 -7.94
CA GLU A 72 -20.32 -6.45 -7.51
C GLU A 72 -20.47 -5.08 -6.81
N VAL A 73 -19.36 -4.49 -6.36
CA VAL A 73 -19.33 -3.19 -5.68
C VAL A 73 -19.03 -2.07 -6.66
N ASP A 74 -19.90 -1.06 -6.72
CA ASP A 74 -19.64 0.14 -7.51
C ASP A 74 -18.45 0.94 -6.91
N PRO A 75 -17.35 1.14 -7.67
CA PRO A 75 -16.17 1.85 -7.20
C PRO A 75 -16.42 3.32 -6.85
N CYS A 76 -17.47 3.94 -7.42
CA CYS A 76 -17.85 5.31 -7.07
C CYS A 76 -18.50 5.41 -5.68
N ASN A 77 -19.11 4.32 -5.20
CA ASN A 77 -19.75 4.27 -3.90
C ASN A 77 -18.81 3.77 -2.82
N ASN A 78 -18.04 2.70 -3.08
CA ASN A 78 -17.05 2.18 -2.15
C ASN A 78 -15.85 1.55 -2.87
N PHE A 79 -14.85 2.38 -3.16
CA PHE A 79 -13.62 1.93 -3.82
C PHE A 79 -12.82 0.91 -2.99
N TYR A 80 -12.93 0.93 -1.65
CA TYR A 80 -12.18 -0.01 -0.81
C TYR A 80 -12.73 -1.43 -0.98
N ASP A 81 -14.05 -1.60 -0.87
CA ASP A 81 -14.68 -2.91 -1.05
C ASP A 81 -14.56 -3.39 -2.50
N PHE A 82 -14.68 -2.49 -3.48
CA PHE A 82 -14.38 -2.84 -4.88
C PHE A 82 -12.94 -3.35 -5.06
N ALA A 83 -11.93 -2.68 -4.49
CA ALA A 83 -10.54 -3.03 -4.74
C ALA A 83 -10.03 -4.21 -3.88
N CYS A 84 -10.64 -4.45 -2.72
CA CYS A 84 -10.15 -5.36 -1.68
C CYS A 84 -11.21 -6.35 -1.16
N GLY A 85 -12.43 -6.36 -1.70
CA GLY A 85 -13.54 -7.17 -1.22
C GLY A 85 -13.26 -8.67 -1.22
N ASN A 86 -12.45 -9.12 -2.18
CA ASN A 86 -12.01 -10.52 -2.32
C ASN A 86 -10.66 -10.81 -1.64
N TRP A 87 -10.23 -9.97 -0.68
CA TRP A 87 -8.97 -10.17 0.05
C TRP A 87 -9.08 -11.07 1.29
N MET A 88 -10.31 -11.43 1.71
CA MET A 88 -10.58 -12.27 2.89
C MET A 88 -10.42 -13.77 2.63
#